data_AF-A0A5M8QTP0-F1
#
_entry.id   AF-A0A5M8QTP0-F1
#
_cell.length_a   1.000
_cell.length_b   1.000
_cell.length_c   1.000
_cell.angle_alpha   90.00
_cell.angle_beta   90.00
_cell.angle_gamma   90.00
#
_symmetry.space_group_name_H-M   'P 1'
#
loop_
_entity.id
_entity.type
_entity.pdbx_description
1 polymer ?
#
loop_
_entity_poly.entity_id
_entity_poly.type
_entity_poly.pdbx_seq_one_letter_code
_entity_poly.pdbx_strand_id
1 'polypeptide(L)'
;MGKIAGTDMHVVTFLFVVVELLMFTSQTILFLSRPKDSDRKYYMILLGLLIIKNIASGLFPDPGFTTIPLAVQYGLAYGAGFVMASYFPFYFYRVFELNGLRWHALYGVPLLILVPFFLFFLSETIITGNIESSINHGLILPAIYGLVLLFIILNEIRKKYLGQVKSKNYFEAIAVYAAITPWAFLAFCAFYRIEQVKEVFLTNAGFIVITVLFIGKGVKRDRDSHLRLQELSKREFFDSNQVFEQNLTNYNLTAKEREIVNHIREGKTYKAIADELHRSERTVTTHAANIFFKVGVSNKVELLTKLETADIKEEKVPN
;
A
#
# COMPACT_ATOMS: atom_id res chain seq x y z
N MET A 1 1.62 35.07 14.00
CA MET A 1 2.16 34.46 12.76
C MET A 1 1.33 34.99 11.59
N GLY A 2 1.98 35.56 10.57
CA GLY A 2 1.32 36.37 9.54
C GLY A 2 0.27 35.64 8.69
N LYS A 3 -0.63 36.42 8.08
CA LYS A 3 -1.55 36.02 7.02
C LYS A 3 -0.85 36.14 5.66
N ILE A 4 -1.25 35.34 4.67
CA ILE A 4 -0.59 35.31 3.34
C ILE A 4 -1.36 36.13 2.32
N ALA A 5 -0.64 37.02 1.61
CA ALA A 5 -1.06 37.65 0.36
C ALA A 5 -2.49 38.26 0.39
N GLY A 6 -2.90 38.83 1.52
CA GLY A 6 -4.22 39.45 1.67
C GLY A 6 -5.38 38.47 1.90
N THR A 7 -5.11 37.18 2.07
CA THR A 7 -6.09 36.17 2.47
C THR A 7 -6.06 35.92 3.98
N ASP A 8 -7.12 35.32 4.51
CA ASP A 8 -7.15 34.87 5.91
C ASP A 8 -6.29 33.62 6.21
N MET A 9 -5.63 33.05 5.19
CA MET A 9 -4.77 31.88 5.36
C MET A 9 -3.52 32.21 6.17
N HIS A 10 -3.35 31.51 7.28
CA HIS A 10 -2.13 31.57 8.08
C HIS A 10 -0.93 30.96 7.35
N VAL A 11 0.25 31.58 7.52
CA VAL A 11 1.53 31.09 6.96
C VAL A 11 1.80 29.63 7.31
N VAL A 12 1.47 29.22 8.53
CA VAL A 12 1.65 27.84 8.99
C VAL A 12 0.83 26.85 8.18
N THR A 13 -0.46 27.15 7.96
CA THR A 13 -1.35 26.30 7.16
C THR A 13 -0.83 26.16 5.73
N PHE A 14 -0.34 27.26 5.14
CA PHE A 14 0.26 27.22 3.81
C PHE A 14 1.53 26.36 3.77
N LEU A 15 2.41 26.46 4.76
CA LEU A 15 3.60 25.61 4.84
C LEU A 15 3.23 24.12 4.92
N PHE A 16 2.20 23.76 5.69
CA PHE A 16 1.67 22.39 5.69
C PHE A 16 1.18 21.97 4.31
N VAL A 17 0.38 22.79 3.63
CA VAL A 17 -0.10 22.50 2.27
C VAL A 17 1.06 22.30 1.28
N VAL A 18 2.13 23.10 1.37
CA VAL A 18 3.33 22.92 0.53
C VAL A 18 3.99 21.56 0.78
N VAL A 19 4.18 21.18 2.05
CA VAL A 19 4.73 19.87 2.41
C VAL A 19 3.83 18.74 1.93
N GLU A 20 2.52 18.86 2.12
CA GLU A 20 1.53 17.88 1.68
C GLU A 20 1.54 17.71 0.14
N LEU A 21 1.67 18.79 -0.63
CA LEU A 21 1.80 18.74 -2.09
C LEU A 21 3.09 18.05 -2.55
N LEU A 22 4.22 18.31 -1.87
CA LEU A 22 5.48 17.60 -2.12
C LEU A 22 5.36 16.11 -1.80
N MET A 23 4.68 15.75 -0.70
CA MET A 23 4.36 14.37 -0.39
C MET A 23 3.45 13.75 -1.45
N PHE A 24 2.41 14.45 -1.90
CA PHE A 24 1.44 13.94 -2.86
C PHE A 24 2.08 13.66 -4.22
N THR A 25 2.91 14.58 -4.71
CA THR A 25 3.69 14.40 -5.94
C THR A 25 4.66 13.23 -5.85
N SER A 26 5.42 13.12 -4.76
CA SER A 26 6.30 11.97 -4.49
C SER A 26 5.53 10.65 -4.48
N GLN A 27 4.38 10.59 -3.80
CA GLN A 27 3.55 9.38 -3.76
C GLN A 27 2.92 9.04 -5.10
N THR A 28 2.60 10.05 -5.92
CA THR A 28 2.09 9.84 -7.29
C THR A 28 3.12 9.10 -8.14
N ILE A 29 4.39 9.51 -8.09
CA ILE A 29 5.48 8.84 -8.81
C ILE A 29 5.59 7.38 -8.38
N LEU A 30 5.54 7.11 -7.06
CA LEU A 30 5.61 5.75 -6.53
C LEU A 30 4.38 4.91 -6.88
N PHE A 31 3.19 5.52 -6.92
CA PHE A 31 1.96 4.86 -7.34
C PHE A 31 2.01 4.44 -8.81
N LEU A 32 2.45 5.34 -9.69
CA LEU A 32 2.64 5.03 -11.11
C LEU A 32 3.73 3.96 -11.33
N SER A 33 4.76 3.95 -10.48
CA SER A 33 5.81 2.94 -10.53
C SER A 33 5.35 1.56 -10.04
N ARG A 34 4.30 1.49 -9.23
CA ARG A 34 3.81 0.25 -8.58
C ARG A 34 2.26 0.19 -8.58
N PRO A 35 1.61 0.03 -9.76
CA PRO A 35 0.16 0.15 -9.88
C PRO A 35 -0.64 -0.94 -9.14
N LYS A 36 -0.01 -2.06 -8.76
CA LYS A 36 -0.64 -3.12 -7.97
C LYS A 36 -0.75 -2.78 -6.47
N ASP A 37 -0.14 -1.69 -6.01
CA ASP A 37 -0.20 -1.23 -4.61
C ASP A 37 -1.52 -0.49 -4.32
N SER A 38 -2.58 -1.25 -4.04
CA SER A 38 -3.91 -0.68 -3.78
C SER A 38 -3.95 0.22 -2.54
N ASP A 39 -3.11 -0.06 -1.54
CA ASP A 39 -3.08 0.68 -0.27
C ASP A 39 -2.66 2.14 -0.50
N ARG A 40 -1.70 2.34 -1.40
CA ARG A 40 -1.19 3.66 -1.77
C ARG A 40 -2.27 4.53 -2.42
N LYS A 41 -3.14 3.94 -3.24
CA LYS A 41 -4.29 4.67 -3.81
C LYS A 41 -5.14 5.27 -2.69
N TYR A 42 -5.48 4.47 -1.67
CA TYR A 42 -6.32 4.94 -0.57
C TYR A 42 -5.61 6.00 0.28
N TYR A 43 -4.30 5.85 0.51
CA TYR A 43 -3.48 6.86 1.19
C TYR A 43 -3.45 8.17 0.42
N MET A 44 -3.26 8.13 -0.90
CA MET A 44 -3.24 9.33 -1.74
C MET A 44 -4.58 10.05 -1.74
N ILE A 45 -5.71 9.31 -1.77
CA ILE A 45 -7.03 9.93 -1.63
C ILE A 45 -7.13 10.67 -0.29
N LEU A 46 -6.68 10.04 0.81
CA LEU A 46 -6.68 10.68 2.12
C LEU A 46 -5.79 11.95 2.16
N LEU A 47 -4.59 11.89 1.59
CA LEU A 47 -3.69 13.04 1.48
C LEU A 47 -4.30 14.18 0.65
N GLY A 48 -4.91 13.85 -0.50
CA GLY A 48 -5.60 14.82 -1.34
C GLY A 48 -6.77 15.50 -0.60
N LEU A 49 -7.54 14.73 0.17
CA LEU A 49 -8.61 15.28 1.01
C LEU A 49 -8.08 16.19 2.12
N LEU A 50 -6.92 15.87 2.72
CA LEU A 50 -6.27 16.75 3.70
C LEU A 50 -5.83 18.07 3.07
N ILE A 51 -5.22 18.03 1.89
CA ILE A 51 -4.84 19.23 1.13
C ILE A 51 -6.06 20.10 0.85
N ILE A 52 -7.14 19.49 0.32
CA ILE A 52 -8.39 20.20 0.04
C ILE A 52 -8.94 20.84 1.32
N LYS A 53 -8.94 20.11 2.44
CA LYS A 53 -9.37 20.62 3.74
C LYS A 53 -8.53 21.80 4.21
N ASN A 54 -7.20 21.71 4.13
CA ASN A 54 -6.30 22.75 4.63
C ASN A 54 -6.35 24.00 3.74
N ILE A 55 -6.56 23.84 2.43
CA ILE A 55 -6.82 24.96 1.51
C ILE A 55 -8.19 25.58 1.80
N ALA A 56 -9.25 24.77 1.88
CA ALA A 56 -10.61 25.27 2.08
C ALA A 56 -10.77 26.00 3.42
N SER A 57 -10.30 25.41 4.52
CA SER A 57 -10.33 26.09 5.83
C SER A 57 -9.33 27.25 5.89
N GLY A 58 -8.22 27.18 5.13
CA GLY A 58 -7.23 28.25 4.98
C GLY A 58 -7.81 29.52 4.35
N LEU A 59 -8.54 29.34 3.26
CA LEU A 59 -9.06 30.45 2.46
C LEU A 59 -10.45 30.92 2.89
N PHE A 60 -11.21 30.08 3.59
CA PHE A 60 -12.60 30.36 3.92
C PHE A 60 -12.92 30.14 5.40
N PRO A 61 -13.84 30.93 5.96
CA PRO A 61 -14.49 32.09 5.34
C PRO A 61 -13.59 33.32 5.30
N ASP A 62 -13.61 34.06 4.21
CA ASP A 62 -12.95 35.36 4.05
C ASP A 62 -13.98 36.37 3.53
N PRO A 63 -14.41 37.33 4.37
CA PRO A 63 -15.37 38.36 3.97
C PRO A 63 -14.90 39.25 2.80
N GLY A 64 -13.59 39.28 2.52
CA GLY A 64 -13.03 39.96 1.35
C GLY A 64 -13.40 39.32 0.02
N PHE A 65 -13.75 38.02 0.01
CA PHE A 65 -14.22 37.33 -1.19
C PHE A 65 -15.73 37.55 -1.42
N THR A 66 -16.08 38.68 -2.03
CA THR A 66 -17.49 39.04 -2.30
C THR A 66 -18.16 38.21 -3.41
N THR A 67 -17.39 37.56 -4.28
CA THR A 67 -17.91 36.72 -5.37
C THR A 67 -18.59 35.44 -4.87
N ILE A 68 -18.15 34.91 -3.72
CA ILE A 68 -18.67 33.65 -3.17
C ILE A 68 -19.54 33.99 -1.96
N PRO A 69 -20.84 33.62 -1.94
CA PRO A 69 -21.71 33.88 -0.81
C PRO A 69 -21.15 33.29 0.50
N LEU A 70 -21.27 34.04 1.59
CA LEU A 70 -20.69 33.66 2.88
C LEU A 70 -21.12 32.25 3.33
N ALA A 71 -22.40 31.90 3.14
CA ALA A 71 -22.93 30.56 3.40
C ALA A 71 -22.17 29.45 2.64
N VAL A 72 -21.83 29.70 1.37
CA VAL A 72 -21.07 28.76 0.54
C VAL A 72 -19.64 28.65 1.04
N GLN A 73 -19.02 29.76 1.44
CA GLN A 73 -17.68 29.75 2.03
C GLN A 73 -17.62 28.91 3.31
N TYR A 74 -18.58 29.09 4.23
CA TYR A 74 -18.72 28.25 5.42
C TYR A 74 -18.95 26.78 5.06
N GLY A 75 -19.81 26.50 4.08
CA GLY A 75 -20.05 25.15 3.58
C GLY A 75 -18.78 24.49 3.03
N LEU A 76 -17.93 25.24 2.33
CA LEU A 76 -16.65 24.75 1.81
C LEU A 76 -15.65 24.50 2.94
N ALA A 77 -15.49 25.43 3.88
CA ALA A 77 -14.55 25.32 4.99
C ALA A 77 -14.86 24.12 5.90
N TYR A 78 -16.10 24.03 6.38
CA TYR A 78 -16.53 22.94 7.26
C TYR A 78 -16.74 21.63 6.48
N GLY A 79 -17.37 21.69 5.30
CA GLY A 79 -17.65 20.53 4.47
C GLY A 79 -16.40 19.78 4.03
N ALA A 80 -15.31 20.48 3.69
CA ALA A 80 -14.05 19.82 3.35
C ALA A 80 -13.47 19.03 4.55
N GLY A 81 -13.58 19.58 5.76
CA GLY A 81 -13.25 18.87 7.00
C GLY A 81 -14.06 17.60 7.19
N PHE A 82 -15.37 17.68 6.98
CA PHE A 82 -16.28 16.54 7.09
C PHE A 82 -16.03 15.44 6.06
N VAL A 83 -15.84 15.80 4.79
CA VAL A 83 -15.57 14.84 3.73
C VAL A 83 -14.26 14.10 4.01
N MET A 84 -13.22 14.84 4.40
CA MET A 84 -11.93 14.29 4.75
C MET A 84 -12.02 13.39 6.00
N ALA A 85 -12.67 13.85 7.08
CA ALA A 85 -12.90 13.06 8.30
C ALA A 85 -13.72 11.78 8.04
N SER A 86 -14.70 11.86 7.14
CA SER A 86 -15.59 10.75 6.77
C SER A 86 -14.88 9.66 5.96
N TYR A 87 -13.76 9.97 5.32
CA TYR A 87 -12.99 8.97 4.59
C TYR A 87 -12.16 8.08 5.53
N PHE A 88 -11.92 8.49 6.77
CA PHE A 88 -11.09 7.75 7.73
C PHE A 88 -11.54 6.31 8.00
N PRO A 89 -12.83 6.05 8.34
CA PRO A 89 -13.30 4.69 8.56
C PRO A 89 -13.09 3.80 7.34
N PHE A 90 -13.28 4.35 6.14
CA PHE A 90 -13.04 3.62 4.91
C PHE A 90 -11.55 3.32 4.70
N TYR A 91 -10.68 4.31 4.92
CA TYR A 91 -9.24 4.12 4.86
C TYR A 91 -8.76 3.02 5.82
N PHE A 92 -9.19 3.06 7.09
CA PHE A 92 -8.83 2.05 8.09
C PHE A 92 -9.45 0.68 7.80
N TYR A 93 -10.68 0.63 7.28
CA TYR A 93 -11.29 -0.61 6.80
C TYR A 93 -10.45 -1.27 5.69
N ARG A 94 -9.99 -0.50 4.69
CA ARG A 94 -9.27 -1.05 3.53
C ARG A 94 -7.79 -1.31 3.83
N VAL A 95 -7.08 -0.32 4.38
CA VAL A 95 -5.62 -0.35 4.54
C VAL A 95 -5.21 -1.09 5.80
N PHE A 96 -5.96 -0.96 6.89
CA PHE A 96 -5.69 -1.66 8.15
C PHE A 96 -6.58 -2.88 8.34
N GLU A 97 -7.36 -3.28 7.33
CA GLU A 97 -8.21 -4.48 7.30
C GLU A 97 -9.08 -4.62 8.58
N LEU A 98 -9.58 -3.50 9.09
CA LEU A 98 -10.50 -3.49 10.24
C LEU A 98 -11.89 -3.86 9.74
N ASN A 99 -12.14 -5.15 9.50
CA ASN A 99 -13.33 -5.63 8.82
C ASN A 99 -14.66 -5.30 9.53
N GLY A 100 -14.66 -5.15 10.86
CA GLY A 100 -15.86 -4.70 11.59
C GLY A 100 -16.30 -3.28 11.25
N LEU A 101 -15.45 -2.47 10.60
CA LEU A 101 -15.84 -1.14 10.10
C LEU A 101 -16.61 -1.18 8.79
N ARG A 102 -16.70 -2.31 8.08
CA ARG A 102 -17.21 -2.33 6.68
C ARG A 102 -18.55 -1.62 6.51
N TRP A 103 -19.52 -1.91 7.38
CA TRP A 103 -20.85 -1.29 7.29
C TRP A 103 -20.80 0.22 7.60
N HIS A 104 -20.05 0.60 8.64
CA HIS A 104 -19.86 1.99 9.03
C HIS A 104 -19.15 2.79 7.93
N ALA A 105 -18.10 2.23 7.34
CA ALA A 105 -17.32 2.86 6.29
C ALA A 105 -18.10 3.05 4.97
N LEU A 106 -18.91 2.07 4.58
CA LEU A 106 -19.62 2.09 3.29
C LEU A 106 -20.98 2.77 3.35
N TYR A 107 -21.70 2.62 4.46
CA TYR A 107 -23.10 3.07 4.58
C TYR A 107 -23.30 4.00 5.75
N GLY A 108 -22.78 3.64 6.93
CA GLY A 108 -23.00 4.39 8.16
C GLY A 108 -22.52 5.84 8.09
N VAL A 109 -21.28 6.07 7.66
CA VAL A 109 -20.70 7.41 7.55
C VAL A 109 -21.39 8.25 6.47
N PRO A 110 -21.59 7.78 5.22
CA PRO A 110 -22.38 8.54 4.26
C PRO A 110 -23.77 8.90 4.76
N LEU A 111 -24.48 7.95 5.39
CA LEU A 111 -25.88 8.12 5.80
C LEU A 111 -26.07 8.93 7.08
N LEU A 112 -25.13 8.84 8.04
CA LEU A 112 -25.29 9.40 9.39
C LEU A 112 -24.36 10.57 9.68
N ILE A 113 -23.33 10.80 8.85
CA ILE A 113 -22.42 11.95 8.95
C ILE A 113 -22.61 12.89 7.75
N LEU A 114 -22.32 12.42 6.53
CA LEU A 114 -22.24 13.31 5.37
C LEU A 114 -23.61 13.84 4.93
N VAL A 115 -24.54 12.95 4.63
CA VAL A 115 -25.87 13.32 4.11
C VAL A 115 -26.61 14.24 5.10
N PRO A 116 -26.69 13.92 6.41
CA PRO A 116 -27.37 14.77 7.36
C PRO A 116 -26.71 16.14 7.51
N PHE A 117 -25.38 16.19 7.59
CA PHE A 117 -24.67 17.47 7.70
C PHE A 117 -25.02 18.40 6.54
N PHE A 118 -24.88 17.93 5.29
CA PHE A 118 -25.18 18.78 4.13
C PHE A 118 -26.67 19.08 3.99
N LEU A 119 -27.56 18.12 4.26
CA LEU A 119 -29.01 18.36 4.17
C LEU A 119 -29.46 19.40 5.19
N PHE A 120 -29.10 19.25 6.47
CA PHE A 120 -29.50 20.21 7.51
C PHE A 120 -28.83 21.57 7.30
N PHE A 121 -27.52 21.59 7.06
CA PHE A 121 -26.79 22.85 6.85
C PHE A 121 -27.39 23.64 5.68
N LEU A 122 -27.60 23.02 4.51
CA LEU A 122 -28.12 23.70 3.34
C LEU A 122 -29.57 24.13 3.53
N SER A 123 -30.44 23.24 4.01
CA SER A 123 -31.86 23.54 4.17
C SER A 123 -32.11 24.64 5.21
N GLU A 124 -31.49 24.55 6.39
CA GLU A 124 -31.66 25.55 7.44
C GLU A 124 -31.06 26.91 7.04
N THR A 125 -29.92 26.91 6.33
CA THR A 125 -29.33 28.17 5.85
C THR A 125 -30.23 28.86 4.84
N ILE A 126 -30.89 28.11 3.94
CA ILE A 126 -31.84 28.65 2.96
C ILE A 126 -33.10 29.18 3.64
N ILE A 127 -33.61 28.50 4.67
CA ILE A 127 -34.87 28.86 5.34
C ILE A 127 -34.68 30.03 6.32
N THR A 128 -33.65 29.97 7.15
CA THR A 128 -33.46 30.90 8.27
C THR A 128 -32.49 32.04 7.97
N GLY A 129 -31.60 31.86 6.99
CA GLY A 129 -30.45 32.74 6.76
C GLY A 129 -29.39 32.71 7.86
N ASN A 130 -29.58 31.94 8.94
CA ASN A 130 -28.66 31.89 10.08
C ASN A 130 -27.66 30.73 9.90
N ILE A 131 -26.48 31.08 9.39
CA ILE A 131 -25.39 30.14 9.14
C ILE A 131 -24.92 29.47 10.44
N GLU A 132 -24.86 30.21 11.54
CA GLU A 132 -24.36 29.69 12.82
C GLU A 132 -25.30 28.61 13.40
N SER A 133 -26.60 28.87 13.40
CA SER A 133 -27.61 27.88 13.81
C SER A 133 -27.55 26.62 12.93
N SER A 134 -27.44 26.82 11.61
CA SER A 134 -27.38 25.75 10.62
C SER A 134 -26.17 24.83 10.81
N ILE A 135 -25.01 25.40 11.16
CA ILE A 135 -23.82 24.61 11.50
C ILE A 135 -24.08 23.81 12.78
N ASN A 136 -24.52 24.47 13.86
CA ASN A 136 -24.69 23.82 15.15
C ASN A 136 -25.65 22.63 15.09
N HIS A 137 -26.82 22.80 14.46
CA HIS A 137 -27.78 21.71 14.29
C HIS A 137 -27.26 20.61 13.36
N GLY A 138 -26.62 20.99 12.26
CA GLY A 138 -25.99 20.05 11.33
C GLY A 138 -24.89 19.20 11.96
N LEU A 139 -24.26 19.66 13.05
CA LEU A 139 -23.21 18.96 13.78
C LEU A 139 -23.72 17.96 14.83
N ILE A 140 -24.97 18.04 15.27
CA ILE A 140 -25.48 17.22 16.39
C ILE A 140 -25.39 15.73 16.08
N LEU A 141 -25.97 15.31 14.94
CA LEU A 141 -26.00 13.89 14.56
C LEU A 141 -24.58 13.36 14.25
N PRO A 142 -23.74 14.05 13.45
CA PRO A 142 -22.35 13.66 13.27
C PRO A 142 -21.54 13.54 14.55
N ALA A 143 -21.74 14.42 15.54
CA ALA A 143 -21.03 14.35 16.81
C ALA A 143 -21.40 13.10 17.61
N ILE A 144 -22.69 12.78 17.72
CA ILE A 144 -23.16 11.57 18.42
C ILE A 144 -22.63 10.32 17.71
N TYR A 145 -22.79 10.25 16.39
CA TYR A 145 -22.35 9.08 15.63
C TYR A 145 -20.82 8.97 15.57
N GLY A 146 -20.09 10.08 15.59
CA GLY A 146 -18.64 10.12 15.69
C GLY A 146 -18.11 9.44 16.95
N LEU A 147 -18.78 9.57 18.09
CA LEU A 147 -18.44 8.86 19.32
C LEU A 147 -18.68 7.34 19.21
N VAL A 148 -19.81 6.95 18.60
CA VAL A 148 -20.11 5.53 18.33
C VAL A 148 -19.04 4.93 17.42
N LEU A 149 -18.70 5.63 16.35
CA LEU A 149 -17.70 5.23 15.38
C LEU A 149 -16.31 5.14 16.01
N LEU A 150 -15.93 6.11 16.85
CA LEU A 150 -14.68 6.04 17.61
C LEU A 150 -14.65 4.79 18.49
N PHE A 151 -15.71 4.51 19.25
CA PHE A 151 -15.80 3.31 20.08
C PHE A 151 -15.62 2.03 19.25
N ILE A 152 -16.30 1.95 18.10
CA ILE A 152 -16.22 0.79 17.20
C ILE A 152 -14.80 0.62 16.65
N ILE A 153 -14.18 1.70 16.20
CA ILE A 153 -12.79 1.68 15.73
C ILE A 153 -11.85 1.19 16.82
N LEU A 154 -11.97 1.75 18.03
CA LEU A 154 -11.12 1.37 19.16
C LEU A 154 -11.30 -0.13 19.49
N ASN A 155 -12.53 -0.61 19.48
CA ASN A 155 -12.84 -2.01 19.74
C ASN A 155 -12.29 -2.95 18.64
N GLU A 156 -12.39 -2.57 17.37
CA GLU A 156 -11.88 -3.37 16.26
C GLU A 156 -10.35 -3.43 16.24
N ILE A 157 -9.66 -2.33 16.56
CA ILE A 157 -8.21 -2.32 16.77
C ILE A 157 -7.87 -3.26 17.92
N ARG A 158 -8.55 -3.12 19.05
CA ARG A 158 -8.34 -4.01 20.20
C ARG A 158 -8.47 -5.48 19.78
N LYS A 159 -9.55 -5.88 19.11
CA LYS A 159 -9.75 -7.27 18.63
C LYS A 159 -8.64 -7.72 17.69
N LYS A 160 -8.25 -6.89 16.71
CA LYS A 160 -7.22 -7.25 15.72
C LYS A 160 -5.84 -7.48 16.36
N TYR A 161 -5.48 -6.67 17.35
CA TYR A 161 -4.14 -6.70 17.95
C TYR A 161 -4.05 -7.48 19.29
N LEU A 162 -5.17 -7.82 19.95
CA LEU A 162 -5.17 -8.57 21.23
C LEU A 162 -4.54 -9.97 21.10
N GLY A 163 -4.73 -10.65 19.97
CA GLY A 163 -4.19 -11.99 19.72
C GLY A 163 -2.69 -12.02 19.43
N GLN A 164 -2.06 -10.84 19.27
CA GLN A 164 -0.68 -10.70 18.78
C GLN A 164 0.27 -10.10 19.83
N VAL A 165 -0.14 -10.03 21.10
CA VAL A 165 0.60 -9.37 22.21
C VAL A 165 2.01 -9.92 22.41
N LYS A 166 2.28 -11.18 22.06
CA LYS A 166 3.64 -11.76 22.11
C LYS A 166 4.59 -11.29 20.99
N SER A 167 4.12 -10.58 19.96
CA SER A 167 4.86 -10.35 18.70
C SER A 167 5.42 -8.93 18.48
N LYS A 168 5.48 -8.06 19.50
CA LYS A 168 5.85 -6.61 19.38
C LYS A 168 4.86 -5.72 18.61
N ASN A 169 3.69 -6.24 18.19
CA ASN A 169 2.66 -5.47 17.47
C ASN A 169 1.83 -4.49 18.34
N TYR A 170 2.18 -4.30 19.63
CA TYR A 170 1.47 -3.35 20.50
C TYR A 170 1.76 -1.89 20.13
N PHE A 171 2.98 -1.58 19.66
CA PHE A 171 3.33 -0.24 19.18
C PHE A 171 2.50 0.14 17.96
N GLU A 172 2.22 -0.82 17.08
CA GLU A 172 1.37 -0.60 15.91
C GLU A 172 -0.06 -0.24 16.36
N ALA A 173 -0.62 -0.95 17.33
CA ALA A 173 -1.93 -0.63 17.89
C ALA A 173 -1.96 0.78 18.52
N ILE A 174 -0.94 1.15 19.30
CA ILE A 174 -0.82 2.49 19.91
C ILE A 174 -0.72 3.57 18.83
N ALA A 175 0.10 3.36 17.81
CA ALA A 175 0.26 4.30 16.71
C ALA A 175 -1.05 4.44 15.91
N VAL A 176 -1.78 3.35 15.68
CA VAL A 176 -3.10 3.37 15.04
C VAL A 176 -4.09 4.17 15.90
N TYR A 177 -4.11 3.99 17.21
CA TYR A 177 -4.92 4.84 18.11
C TYR A 177 -4.53 6.32 18.00
N ALA A 178 -3.24 6.63 18.10
CA ALA A 178 -2.73 8.00 18.00
C ALA A 178 -3.06 8.64 16.64
N ALA A 179 -3.07 7.85 15.56
CA ALA A 179 -3.46 8.31 14.23
C ALA A 179 -4.94 8.67 14.12
N ILE A 180 -5.85 7.99 14.83
CA ILE A 180 -7.30 8.17 14.72
C ILE A 180 -7.81 9.30 15.61
N THR A 181 -7.21 9.47 16.80
CA THR A 181 -7.67 10.43 17.81
C THR A 181 -7.84 11.87 17.29
N PRO A 182 -6.89 12.46 16.52
CA PRO A 182 -7.04 13.79 15.94
C PRO A 182 -8.34 14.00 15.14
N TRP A 183 -8.78 12.97 14.41
CA TRP A 183 -9.93 13.05 13.51
C TRP A 183 -11.25 12.88 14.24
N ALA A 184 -11.29 11.99 15.23
CA ALA A 184 -12.44 11.86 16.10
C ALA A 184 -12.70 13.15 16.90
N PHE A 185 -11.65 13.92 17.16
CA PHE A 185 -11.75 15.21 17.86
C PHE A 185 -12.18 16.37 16.95
N LEU A 186 -12.25 16.22 15.63
CA LEU A 186 -12.62 17.32 14.73
C LEU A 186 -14.04 17.83 14.93
N ALA A 187 -15.01 16.93 15.18
CA ALA A 187 -16.37 17.34 15.48
C ALA A 187 -16.44 18.19 16.77
N PHE A 188 -15.61 17.85 17.76
CA PHE A 188 -15.46 18.63 18.99
C PHE A 188 -14.81 20.00 18.70
N CYS A 189 -13.73 20.04 17.92
CA CYS A 189 -13.09 21.29 17.51
C CYS A 189 -14.07 22.23 16.81
N ALA A 190 -14.87 21.71 15.87
CA ALA A 190 -15.86 22.47 15.13
C ALA A 190 -16.96 23.02 16.06
N PHE A 191 -17.47 22.20 16.98
CA PHE A 191 -18.52 22.59 17.93
C PHE A 191 -18.07 23.70 18.89
N TYR A 192 -16.84 23.59 19.42
CA TYR A 192 -16.28 24.59 20.35
C TYR A 192 -15.54 25.74 19.65
N ARG A 193 -15.59 25.81 18.31
CA ARG A 193 -14.91 26.85 17.50
C ARG A 193 -13.44 27.01 17.84
N ILE A 194 -12.74 25.88 18.00
CA ILE A 194 -11.30 25.88 18.24
C ILE A 194 -10.59 26.61 17.10
N GLU A 195 -9.60 27.43 17.44
CA GLU A 195 -8.81 28.17 16.45
C GLU A 195 -8.27 27.25 15.36
N GLN A 196 -8.45 27.67 14.11
CA GLN A 196 -8.07 26.92 12.92
C GLN A 196 -6.63 26.41 12.96
N VAL A 197 -5.68 27.25 13.39
CA VAL A 197 -4.26 26.87 13.46
C VAL A 197 -4.06 25.65 14.37
N LYS A 198 -4.76 25.60 15.52
CA LYS A 198 -4.68 24.46 16.46
C LYS A 198 -5.23 23.19 15.83
N GLU A 199 -6.32 23.30 15.08
CA GLU A 199 -6.90 22.18 14.33
C GLU A 199 -5.97 21.66 13.23
N VAL A 200 -5.34 22.57 12.48
CA VAL A 200 -4.36 22.24 11.42
C VAL A 200 -3.16 21.51 12.02
N PHE A 201 -2.62 21.94 13.16
CA PHE A 201 -1.56 21.22 13.84
C PHE A 201 -1.99 19.82 14.29
N LEU A 202 -3.16 19.70 14.91
CA LEU A 202 -3.68 18.42 15.40
C LEU A 202 -3.87 17.41 14.26
N THR A 203 -4.52 17.83 13.18
CA THR A 203 -4.77 16.99 12.01
C THR A 203 -3.49 16.59 11.27
N ASN A 204 -2.55 17.52 11.10
CA ASN A 204 -1.25 17.21 10.49
C ASN A 204 -0.40 16.28 11.34
N ALA A 205 -0.40 16.45 12.67
CA ALA A 205 0.29 15.53 13.57
C ALA A 205 -0.28 14.10 13.45
N GLY A 206 -1.61 13.96 13.42
CA GLY A 206 -2.27 12.68 13.16
C GLY A 206 -1.89 12.08 11.80
N PHE A 207 -1.81 12.92 10.77
CA PHE A 207 -1.45 12.51 9.42
C PHE A 207 0.01 12.03 9.31
N ILE A 208 0.94 12.63 10.05
CA ILE A 208 2.33 12.15 10.14
C ILE A 208 2.36 10.73 10.72
N VAL A 209 1.60 10.45 11.78
CA VAL A 209 1.53 9.10 12.36
C VAL A 209 1.01 8.09 11.33
N ILE A 210 -0.03 8.45 10.57
CA ILE A 210 -0.58 7.60 9.49
C ILE A 210 0.48 7.35 8.41
N THR A 211 1.23 8.38 8.04
CA THR A 211 2.28 8.30 7.03
C THR A 211 3.40 7.34 7.47
N VAL A 212 3.84 7.44 8.73
CA VAL A 212 4.84 6.52 9.29
C VAL A 212 4.33 5.09 9.29
N LEU A 213 3.07 4.86 9.69
CA LEU A 213 2.46 3.53 9.66
C LEU A 213 2.33 2.97 8.25
N PHE A 214 1.89 3.79 7.29
CA PHE A 214 1.76 3.42 5.89
C PHE A 214 3.12 3.01 5.30
N ILE A 215 4.16 3.82 5.50
CA ILE A 215 5.52 3.51 5.04
C ILE A 215 6.04 2.24 5.72
N GLY A 216 5.90 2.11 7.04
CA GLY A 216 6.34 0.94 7.79
C GLY A 216 5.67 -0.37 7.31
N LYS A 217 4.35 -0.34 7.10
CA LYS A 217 3.60 -1.47 6.51
C LYS A 217 4.08 -1.79 5.10
N GLY A 218 4.32 -0.77 4.27
CA GLY A 218 4.86 -0.92 2.93
C GLY A 218 6.23 -1.61 2.91
N VAL A 219 7.17 -1.14 3.73
CA VAL A 219 8.53 -1.73 3.84
C VAL A 219 8.47 -3.19 4.32
N LYS A 220 7.62 -3.49 5.30
CA LYS A 220 7.44 -4.87 5.79
C LYS A 220 6.90 -5.79 4.69
N ARG A 221 5.88 -5.34 3.96
CA ARG A 221 5.30 -6.12 2.86
C ARG A 221 6.32 -6.37 1.75
N ASP A 222 7.07 -5.34 1.36
CA ASP A 222 8.10 -5.46 0.32
C ASP A 222 9.20 -6.43 0.74
N ARG A 223 9.65 -6.36 2.00
CA ARG A 223 10.67 -7.29 2.54
C ARG A 223 10.17 -8.74 2.53
N ASP A 224 8.94 -8.99 2.96
CA ASP A 224 8.34 -10.32 2.95
C ASP A 224 8.19 -10.86 1.52
N SER A 225 7.78 -10.00 0.57
CA SER A 225 7.72 -10.36 -0.85
C SER A 225 9.09 -10.71 -1.43
N HIS A 226 10.13 -9.94 -1.11
CA HIS A 226 11.49 -10.26 -1.54
C HIS A 226 12.00 -11.58 -0.97
N LEU A 227 11.73 -11.87 0.31
CA LEU A 227 12.10 -13.14 0.94
C LEU A 227 11.39 -14.33 0.28
N ARG A 228 10.09 -14.20 -0.02
CA ARG A 228 9.33 -15.24 -0.73
C ARG A 228 9.86 -15.49 -2.13
N LEU A 229 10.22 -14.44 -2.87
CA LEU A 229 10.83 -14.58 -4.19
C LEU A 229 12.17 -15.30 -4.13
N GLN A 230 13.01 -14.99 -3.13
CA GLN A 230 14.26 -15.73 -2.89
C GLN A 230 14.00 -17.20 -2.54
N GLU A 231 12.97 -17.49 -1.75
CA GLU A 231 12.60 -18.87 -1.41
C GLU A 231 12.13 -19.64 -2.65
N LEU A 232 11.26 -19.04 -3.48
CA LEU A 232 10.81 -19.65 -4.74
C LEU A 232 11.96 -19.89 -5.71
N SER A 233 12.84 -18.90 -5.90
CA SER A 233 14.03 -19.04 -6.74
C SER A 233 14.97 -20.16 -6.24
N LYS A 234 15.16 -20.28 -4.92
CA LYS A 234 15.94 -21.38 -4.33
C LYS A 234 15.28 -22.74 -4.56
N ARG A 235 13.95 -22.83 -4.45
CA ARG A 235 13.20 -24.06 -4.72
C ARG A 235 13.30 -24.45 -6.20
N GLU A 236 13.09 -23.52 -7.12
CA GLU A 236 13.26 -23.78 -8.57
C GLU A 236 14.67 -24.28 -8.90
N PHE A 237 15.71 -23.68 -8.30
CA PHE A 237 17.08 -24.14 -8.49
C PHE A 237 17.32 -25.54 -7.91
N PHE A 238 16.75 -25.84 -6.74
CA PHE A 238 16.85 -27.16 -6.12
C PHE A 238 16.14 -28.22 -6.97
N ASP A 239 14.92 -27.94 -7.42
CA ASP A 239 14.11 -28.82 -8.26
C ASP A 239 14.80 -29.08 -9.61
N SER A 240 15.35 -28.03 -10.24
CA SER A 240 16.13 -28.16 -11.48
C SER A 240 17.38 -29.05 -11.30
N ASN A 241 18.12 -28.88 -10.20
CA ASN A 241 19.27 -29.76 -9.91
C ASN A 241 18.84 -31.20 -9.67
N GLN A 242 17.73 -31.42 -8.95
CA GLN A 242 17.24 -32.77 -8.69
C GLN A 242 16.79 -33.46 -9.97
N VAL A 243 16.06 -32.76 -10.85
CA VAL A 243 15.67 -33.25 -12.18
C VAL A 243 16.90 -33.58 -13.01
N PHE A 244 17.89 -32.69 -13.03
CA PHE A 244 19.13 -32.88 -13.75
C PHE A 244 19.87 -34.16 -13.30
N GLU A 245 20.11 -34.32 -12.00
CA GLU A 245 20.78 -35.52 -11.45
C GLU A 245 19.99 -36.82 -11.69
N GLN A 246 18.65 -36.75 -11.60
CA GLN A 246 17.79 -37.88 -11.92
C GLN A 246 17.91 -38.27 -13.39
N ASN A 247 17.91 -37.30 -14.31
CA ASN A 247 18.04 -37.54 -15.74
C ASN A 247 19.41 -38.11 -16.11
N LEU A 248 20.51 -37.62 -15.50
CA LEU A 248 21.84 -38.24 -15.68
C LEU A 248 21.82 -39.75 -15.37
N THR A 249 21.01 -40.14 -14.39
CA THR A 249 20.82 -41.55 -13.99
C THR A 249 19.89 -42.29 -14.96
N ASN A 250 18.77 -41.68 -15.37
CA ASN A 250 17.82 -42.28 -16.32
C ASN A 250 18.46 -42.60 -17.68
N TYR A 251 19.40 -41.77 -18.14
CA TYR A 251 20.16 -41.98 -19.38
C TYR A 251 21.39 -42.88 -19.21
N ASN A 252 21.60 -43.47 -18.03
CA ASN A 252 22.72 -44.36 -17.73
C ASN A 252 24.10 -43.73 -18.05
N LEU A 253 24.26 -42.44 -17.73
CA LEU A 253 25.56 -41.78 -17.89
C LEU A 253 26.52 -42.27 -16.80
N THR A 254 27.72 -42.64 -17.23
CA THR A 254 28.82 -43.09 -16.37
C THR A 254 29.40 -41.93 -15.56
N ALA A 255 30.14 -42.22 -14.49
CA ALA A 255 30.76 -41.17 -13.65
C ALA A 255 31.58 -40.15 -14.46
N LYS A 256 32.38 -40.61 -15.44
CA LYS A 256 33.19 -39.75 -16.32
C LYS A 256 32.33 -38.91 -17.27
N GLU A 257 31.22 -39.47 -17.75
CA GLU A 257 30.30 -38.72 -18.61
C GLU A 257 29.55 -37.66 -17.82
N ARG A 258 29.11 -37.96 -16.59
CA ARG A 258 28.47 -36.98 -15.70
C ARG A 258 29.38 -35.80 -15.39
N GLU A 259 30.66 -36.07 -15.14
CA GLU A 259 31.68 -35.03 -14.89
C GLU A 259 31.81 -34.07 -16.10
N ILE A 260 31.83 -34.62 -17.32
CA ILE A 260 31.87 -33.83 -18.55
C ILE A 260 30.56 -33.06 -18.76
N VAL A 261 29.39 -33.66 -18.50
CA VAL A 261 28.10 -32.97 -18.62
C VAL A 261 27.98 -31.83 -17.61
N ASN A 262 28.47 -31.99 -16.38
CA ASN A 262 28.50 -30.93 -15.39
C ASN A 262 29.33 -29.73 -15.86
N HIS A 263 30.50 -29.96 -16.45
CA HIS A 263 31.27 -28.87 -17.02
C HIS A 263 30.62 -28.24 -18.27
N ILE A 264 29.89 -29.01 -19.08
CA ILE A 264 29.08 -28.47 -20.18
C ILE A 264 27.96 -27.57 -19.63
N ARG A 265 27.32 -27.96 -18.52
CA ARG A 265 26.29 -27.17 -17.83
C ARG A 265 26.85 -25.86 -17.25
N GLU A 266 28.10 -25.86 -16.80
CA GLU A 266 28.84 -24.66 -16.39
C GLU A 266 29.21 -23.73 -17.56
N GLY A 267 28.94 -24.12 -18.81
CA GLY A 267 29.26 -23.33 -20.00
C GLY A 267 30.72 -23.43 -20.46
N LYS A 268 31.50 -24.40 -19.95
CA LYS A 268 32.92 -24.56 -20.31
C LYS A 268 33.10 -25.06 -21.76
N THR A 269 34.18 -24.60 -22.40
CA THR A 269 34.58 -25.09 -23.72
C THR A 269 35.25 -26.47 -23.62
N TYR A 270 35.23 -27.27 -24.68
CA TYR A 270 35.85 -28.61 -24.63
C TYR A 270 37.35 -28.56 -24.31
N LYS A 271 38.03 -27.52 -24.79
CA LYS A 271 39.42 -27.24 -24.41
C LYS A 271 39.58 -26.98 -22.90
N ALA A 272 38.75 -26.11 -22.31
CA ALA A 272 38.80 -25.83 -20.87
C ALA A 272 38.50 -27.08 -20.01
N ILE A 273 37.53 -27.90 -20.45
CA ILE A 273 37.20 -29.17 -19.79
C ILE A 273 38.37 -30.15 -19.87
N ALA A 274 39.05 -30.21 -21.01
CA ALA A 274 40.20 -31.07 -21.22
C ALA A 274 41.38 -30.66 -20.32
N ASP A 275 41.65 -29.37 -20.21
CA ASP A 275 42.68 -28.81 -19.34
C ASP A 275 42.39 -29.12 -17.86
N GLU A 276 41.14 -28.94 -17.40
CA GLU A 276 40.73 -29.17 -16.01
C GLU A 276 40.74 -30.66 -15.63
N LEU A 277 40.27 -31.53 -16.53
CA LEU A 277 40.26 -32.98 -16.31
C LEU A 277 41.61 -33.64 -16.63
N HIS A 278 42.63 -32.87 -17.03
CA HIS A 278 43.94 -33.37 -17.45
C HIS A 278 43.85 -34.44 -18.55
N ARG A 279 43.02 -34.18 -19.57
CA ARG A 279 42.76 -35.05 -20.73
C ARG A 279 43.04 -34.31 -22.03
N SER A 280 43.13 -35.06 -23.13
CA SER A 280 43.16 -34.43 -24.45
C SER A 280 41.77 -33.91 -24.84
N GLU A 281 41.70 -32.78 -25.54
CA GLU A 281 40.45 -32.23 -26.09
C GLU A 281 39.72 -33.26 -26.98
N ARG A 282 40.49 -34.08 -27.70
CA ARG A 282 39.95 -35.20 -28.49
C ARG A 282 39.22 -36.22 -27.62
N THR A 283 39.73 -36.54 -26.43
CA THR A 283 39.09 -37.45 -25.48
C THR A 283 37.77 -36.87 -24.96
N VAL A 284 37.73 -35.59 -24.60
CA VAL A 284 36.50 -34.90 -24.16
C VAL A 284 35.46 -34.87 -25.29
N THR A 285 35.90 -34.63 -26.52
CA THR A 285 35.03 -34.64 -27.71
C THR A 285 34.39 -36.02 -27.93
N THR A 286 35.16 -37.11 -27.80
CA THR A 286 34.65 -38.47 -27.90
C THR A 286 33.62 -38.78 -26.81
N HIS A 287 33.89 -38.39 -25.56
CA HIS A 287 32.92 -38.56 -24.48
C HIS A 287 31.65 -37.74 -24.71
N ALA A 288 31.75 -36.49 -25.18
CA ALA A 288 30.60 -35.66 -25.52
C ALA A 288 29.73 -36.28 -26.63
N ALA A 289 30.36 -36.86 -27.66
CA ALA A 289 29.63 -37.58 -28.72
C ALA A 289 28.87 -38.80 -28.17
N ASN A 290 29.48 -39.57 -27.26
CA ASN A 290 28.82 -40.69 -26.60
C ASN A 290 27.65 -40.26 -25.70
N ILE A 291 27.80 -39.12 -25.00
CA ILE A 291 26.72 -38.53 -24.20
C ILE A 291 25.55 -38.13 -25.11
N PHE A 292 25.82 -37.42 -26.21
CA PHE A 292 24.79 -37.01 -27.18
C PHE A 292 24.05 -38.22 -27.76
N PHE A 293 24.78 -39.29 -28.06
CA PHE A 293 24.19 -40.55 -28.51
C PHE A 293 23.29 -41.20 -27.44
N LYS A 294 23.74 -41.28 -26.19
CA LYS A 294 22.96 -41.87 -25.08
C LYS A 294 21.69 -41.08 -24.75
N VAL A 295 21.77 -39.75 -24.80
CA VAL A 295 20.65 -38.86 -24.48
C VAL A 295 19.73 -38.64 -25.70
N GLY A 296 20.20 -38.94 -26.91
CA GLY A 296 19.45 -38.81 -28.16
C GLY A 296 19.24 -37.35 -28.56
N VAL A 297 20.32 -36.57 -28.58
CA VAL A 297 20.35 -35.13 -28.88
C VAL A 297 21.51 -34.80 -29.83
N SER A 298 21.42 -33.66 -30.51
CA SER A 298 22.34 -33.32 -31.60
C SER A 298 23.37 -32.26 -31.21
N ASN A 299 23.10 -31.50 -30.15
CA ASN A 299 23.93 -30.37 -29.74
C ASN A 299 23.85 -30.12 -28.22
N LYS A 300 24.72 -29.22 -27.73
CA LYS A 300 24.83 -28.88 -26.31
C LYS A 300 23.55 -28.28 -25.72
N VAL A 301 22.82 -27.47 -26.49
CA VAL A 301 21.60 -26.81 -26.00
C VAL A 301 20.50 -27.84 -25.79
N GLU A 302 20.27 -28.71 -26.78
CA GLU A 302 19.32 -29.83 -26.67
C GLU A 302 19.67 -30.77 -25.51
N LEU A 303 20.96 -31.08 -25.32
CA LEU A 303 21.44 -31.88 -24.19
C LEU A 303 21.01 -31.25 -22.86
N LEU A 304 21.33 -29.97 -22.65
CA LEU A 304 21.02 -29.28 -21.40
C LEU A 304 19.52 -29.14 -21.20
N THR A 305 18.77 -28.78 -22.24
CA THR A 305 17.30 -28.70 -22.16
C THR A 305 16.70 -30.04 -21.73
N LYS A 306 17.09 -31.15 -22.38
CA LYS A 306 16.53 -32.48 -22.08
C LYS A 306 16.91 -32.98 -20.69
N LEU A 307 18.10 -32.62 -20.20
CA LEU A 307 18.53 -32.98 -18.86
C LEU A 307 17.92 -32.09 -17.77
N GLU A 308 17.59 -30.83 -18.05
CA GLU A 308 17.01 -29.90 -17.07
C GLU A 308 15.48 -29.93 -17.02
N THR A 309 14.81 -30.49 -18.04
CA THR A 309 13.37 -30.73 -18.03
C THR A 309 13.02 -32.13 -17.54
N ALA A 310 11.94 -32.26 -16.77
CA ALA A 310 11.39 -33.58 -16.46
C ALA A 310 10.89 -34.21 -17.76
N ASP A 311 11.47 -35.35 -18.17
CA ASP A 311 10.97 -36.15 -19.29
C ASP A 311 9.53 -36.59 -18.95
N ILE A 312 8.53 -35.87 -19.48
CA ILE A 312 7.23 -36.46 -19.72
C ILE A 312 7.51 -37.46 -20.83
N LYS A 313 7.68 -38.74 -20.47
CA LYS A 313 7.65 -39.81 -21.45
C LYS A 313 6.33 -39.66 -22.22
N GLU A 314 6.40 -39.14 -23.44
CA GLU A 314 5.35 -39.35 -24.42
C GLU A 314 5.28 -40.86 -24.62
N GLU A 315 4.38 -41.51 -23.87
CA GLU A 315 3.88 -42.82 -24.25
C GLU A 315 3.31 -42.65 -25.66
N LYS A 316 4.08 -43.10 -26.66
CA LYS A 316 3.54 -43.34 -27.99
C LYS A 316 2.35 -44.29 -27.82
N VAL A 317 1.16 -43.73 -27.93
CA VAL A 317 -0.07 -44.49 -28.08
C VAL A 317 0.14 -45.40 -29.30
N PRO A 318 0.11 -46.74 -29.14
CA PRO A 318 0.20 -47.63 -30.28
C PRO A 318 -1.03 -47.43 -31.15
N ASN A 319 -0.81 -47.29 -32.47
CA ASN A 319 -1.85 -47.24 -33.50
C ASN A 319 -2.90 -48.34 -33.34
#